data_AF-A0A6V7IPE6-F1
#
_entry.id   AF-A0A6V7IPE6-F1
#
_cell.length_a   1.000
_cell.length_b   1.000
_cell.length_c   1.000
_cell.angle_alpha   90.00
_cell.angle_beta   90.00
_cell.angle_gamma   90.00
#
_symmetry.space_group_name_H-M   'P 1'
#
loop_
_entity.id
_entity.type
_entity.pdbx_description
1 polymer ?
#
loop_
_entity_poly.entity_id
_entity_poly.type
_entity_poly.pdbx_seq_one_letter_code
_entity_poly.pdbx_strand_id
1 'polypeptide(L)'
;RLMFHAYFQETLHERREAAYQIRAVTISFFLEDGTMKIVEPAVDNSGLEQGVLVRRQRIPMPDPVKYRFYDILDLNIGEEVEIFGRVYKIVDCDKFTRVFLNRMGIAVPDPINLPGDPYTKQRNV
;
A
#
# COMPACT_ATOMS: atom_id res chain seq x y z
N ARG A 1 -3.79 -13.66 8.00
CA ARG A 1 -3.02 -12.73 7.14
C ARG A 1 -2.83 -11.42 7.89
N LEU A 2 -1.74 -10.71 7.64
CA LEU A 2 -1.52 -9.34 8.10
C LEU A 2 -2.05 -8.37 7.05
N MET A 3 -2.51 -7.21 7.49
CA MET A 3 -3.17 -6.22 6.67
C MET A 3 -2.65 -4.82 7.01
N PHE A 4 -2.12 -4.15 5.99
CA PHE A 4 -1.56 -2.81 6.06
C PHE A 4 -2.36 -1.90 5.13
N HIS A 5 -2.68 -0.70 5.62
CA HIS A 5 -3.22 0.39 4.80
C HIS A 5 -2.05 1.18 4.25
N ALA A 6 -2.07 1.42 2.94
CA ALA A 6 -1.02 2.14 2.24
C ALA A 6 -1.63 3.04 1.17
N TYR A 7 -0.80 3.86 0.53
CA TYR A 7 -1.17 4.57 -0.67
C TYR A 7 -0.01 4.62 -1.66
N PHE A 8 -0.31 4.91 -2.92
CA PHE A 8 0.69 5.34 -3.91
C PHE A 8 0.22 6.62 -4.61
N GLN A 9 1.17 7.36 -5.16
CA GLN A 9 0.88 8.55 -5.97
C GLN A 9 0.85 8.15 -7.44
N GLU A 10 -0.23 8.48 -8.14
CA GLU A 10 -0.37 8.28 -9.58
C GLU A 10 -0.25 9.62 -10.30
N THR A 11 0.75 9.75 -11.16
CA THR A 11 0.95 10.95 -12.00
C THR A 11 -0.13 11.03 -13.07
N LEU A 12 -0.84 12.16 -13.12
CA LEU A 12 -1.88 12.42 -14.11
C LEU A 12 -1.28 13.23 -15.26
N HIS A 13 -1.06 12.59 -16.41
CA HIS A 13 -0.39 13.22 -17.54
C HIS A 13 -1.31 14.13 -18.38
N GLU A 14 -2.61 13.84 -18.41
CA GLU A 14 -3.55 14.48 -19.34
C GLU A 14 -4.50 15.48 -18.66
N ARG A 15 -4.45 15.61 -17.33
CA ARG A 15 -5.34 16.47 -16.54
C ARG A 15 -4.62 17.76 -16.17
N ARG A 16 -5.05 18.89 -16.73
CA ARG A 16 -4.47 20.22 -16.41
C ARG A 16 -4.70 20.66 -14.95
N GLU A 17 -5.64 20.03 -14.27
CA GLU A 17 -6.18 20.49 -12.99
C GLU A 17 -5.42 19.89 -11.78
N ALA A 18 -4.87 18.68 -11.90
CA ALA A 18 -4.10 18.02 -10.85
C ALA A 18 -2.92 17.24 -11.44
N ALA A 19 -1.72 17.45 -10.90
CA ALA A 19 -0.50 16.78 -11.35
C ALA A 19 -0.41 15.30 -10.94
N TYR A 20 -1.07 14.93 -9.84
CA TYR A 20 -1.13 13.57 -9.33
C TYR A 20 -2.44 13.31 -8.58
N GLN A 21 -2.76 12.05 -8.34
CA GLN A 21 -3.79 11.63 -7.40
C GLN A 21 -3.24 10.64 -6.37
N ILE A 22 -3.83 10.60 -5.19
CA ILE A 22 -3.49 9.64 -4.13
C ILE A 22 -4.43 8.45 -4.21
N ARG A 23 -3.89 7.23 -4.37
CA ARG A 23 -4.68 5.99 -4.44
C ARG A 23 -4.42 5.13 -3.22
N ALA A 24 -5.43 5.02 -2.36
CA ALA A 24 -5.38 4.22 -1.15
C ALA A 24 -5.52 2.72 -1.49
N VAL A 25 -4.72 1.89 -0.84
CA VAL A 25 -4.70 0.45 -1.05
C VAL A 25 -4.56 -0.30 0.27
N THR A 26 -4.86 -1.59 0.20
CA THR A 26 -4.59 -2.56 1.26
C THR A 26 -3.53 -3.54 0.78
N ILE A 27 -2.42 -3.62 1.51
CA ILE A 27 -1.38 -4.64 1.34
C ILE A 27 -1.66 -5.76 2.33
N SER A 28 -1.83 -6.99 1.83
CA SER A 28 -1.98 -8.18 2.65
C SER A 28 -0.70 -9.02 2.60
N PHE A 29 -0.21 -9.47 3.75
CA PHE A 29 0.87 -10.46 3.86
C PHE A 29 0.32 -11.78 4.44
N PHE A 30 0.53 -12.89 3.75
CA PHE A 30 0.03 -14.21 4.15
C PHE A 30 1.13 -14.98 4.86
N LEU A 31 0.99 -15.12 6.19
CA LEU A 31 1.97 -15.79 7.06
C LEU A 31 2.23 -17.25 6.70
N GLU A 32 1.27 -17.92 6.05
CA GLU A 32 1.37 -19.36 5.74
C GLU A 32 2.41 -19.68 4.67
N ASP A 33 2.67 -18.75 3.75
CA ASP A 33 3.52 -18.98 2.57
C ASP A 33 4.38 -17.79 2.16
N GLY A 34 4.36 -16.70 2.95
CA GLY A 34 5.11 -15.47 2.67
C GLY A 34 4.67 -14.76 1.38
N THR A 35 3.43 -14.99 0.92
CA THR A 35 2.89 -14.31 -0.25
C THR A 35 2.25 -12.96 0.12
N MET A 36 2.10 -12.10 -0.87
CA MET A 36 1.48 -10.79 -0.73
C MET A 36 0.39 -10.56 -1.77
N LYS A 37 -0.58 -9.70 -1.44
CA LYS A 37 -1.65 -9.25 -2.33
C LYS A 37 -1.89 -7.76 -2.12
N ILE A 38 -2.12 -7.01 -3.18
CA ILE A 38 -2.44 -5.58 -3.12
C ILE A 38 -3.81 -5.36 -3.75
N VAL A 39 -4.69 -4.68 -3.02
CA VAL A 39 -6.04 -4.37 -3.45
C VAL A 39 -6.32 -2.90 -3.21
N GLU A 40 -6.84 -2.23 -4.22
CA GLU A 40 -7.48 -0.94 -4.07
C GLU A 40 -8.97 -1.15 -3.78
N PRO A 41 -9.50 -0.62 -2.66
CA PRO A 41 -10.93 -0.67 -2.38
C PRO A 41 -11.74 -0.03 -3.52
N ALA A 42 -12.84 -0.68 -3.90
CA ALA A 42 -13.78 -0.10 -4.84
C ALA A 42 -14.48 1.10 -4.19
N VAL A 43 -14.54 2.22 -4.91
CA VAL A 43 -15.24 3.44 -4.53
C VAL A 43 -16.26 3.73 -5.62
N ASP A 44 -17.53 3.75 -5.24
CA ASP A 44 -18.62 4.02 -6.17
C ASP A 44 -18.42 5.38 -6.85
N ASN A 45 -18.72 5.44 -8.14
CA ASN A 45 -18.59 6.64 -8.98
C ASN A 45 -17.15 7.21 -9.07
N SER A 46 -16.11 6.42 -8.77
CA SER A 46 -14.72 6.87 -8.92
C SER A 46 -14.34 7.14 -10.38
N GLY A 47 -14.83 6.30 -11.29
CA GLY A 47 -14.44 6.28 -12.70
C GLY A 47 -13.07 5.67 -12.97
N LEU A 48 -12.49 4.97 -11.98
CA LEU A 48 -11.17 4.33 -12.05
C LEU A 48 -11.31 2.80 -12.08
N GLU A 49 -10.36 2.12 -12.76
CA GLU A 49 -10.19 0.67 -12.59
C GLU A 49 -9.60 0.39 -11.19
N GLN A 50 -10.46 -0.13 -10.30
CA GLN A 50 -10.13 -0.46 -8.91
C GLN A 50 -10.22 -1.98 -8.70
N GLY A 51 -9.76 -2.46 -7.54
CA GLY A 51 -9.75 -3.88 -7.20
C GLY A 51 -8.34 -4.45 -7.07
N VAL A 52 -8.11 -5.65 -7.61
CA VAL A 52 -6.84 -6.37 -7.39
C VAL A 52 -5.74 -5.80 -8.28
N LEU A 53 -4.85 -4.99 -7.68
CA LEU A 53 -3.67 -4.45 -8.35
C LEU A 53 -2.56 -5.48 -8.47
N VAL A 54 -2.38 -6.31 -7.44
CA VAL A 54 -1.40 -7.40 -7.43
C VAL A 54 -2.07 -8.66 -6.91
N ARG A 55 -2.11 -9.70 -7.74
CA ARG A 55 -2.60 -11.03 -7.36
C ARG A 55 -1.68 -11.67 -6.30
N ARG A 56 -2.23 -12.58 -5.51
CA ARG A 56 -1.51 -13.27 -4.44
C ARG A 56 -0.30 -14.03 -5.01
N GLN A 57 0.91 -13.62 -4.63
CA GLN A 57 2.16 -14.26 -5.03
C GLN A 57 3.31 -13.84 -4.09
N ARG A 58 4.46 -14.52 -4.14
CA ARG A 58 5.68 -14.00 -3.51
C ARG A 58 6.19 -12.83 -4.35
N ILE A 59 6.47 -11.70 -3.72
CA ILE A 59 6.90 -10.49 -4.43
C ILE A 59 8.41 -10.34 -4.28
N PRO A 60 9.19 -10.39 -5.38
CA PRO A 60 10.62 -10.13 -5.32
C PRO A 60 10.87 -8.66 -5.01
N MET A 61 11.95 -8.40 -4.29
CA MET A 61 12.46 -7.04 -4.12
C MET A 61 12.99 -6.49 -5.45
N PRO A 62 12.99 -5.15 -5.63
CA PRO A 62 13.43 -4.53 -6.87
C PRO A 62 14.91 -4.80 -7.19
N ASP A 63 15.76 -5.08 -6.20
CA ASP A 63 17.18 -5.41 -6.38
C ASP A 63 17.34 -6.82 -6.97
N PRO A 64 17.69 -6.95 -8.27
CA PRO A 64 17.74 -8.25 -8.93
C PRO A 64 18.95 -9.09 -8.50
N VAL A 65 19.97 -8.49 -7.87
CA VAL A 65 21.19 -9.18 -7.46
C VAL A 65 20.95 -10.00 -6.20
N LYS A 66 20.05 -9.56 -5.33
CA LYS A 66 19.84 -10.15 -4.00
C LYS A 66 18.86 -11.34 -3.99
N TYR A 67 18.15 -11.62 -5.10
CA TYR A 67 17.13 -12.67 -5.23
C TYR A 67 16.28 -12.85 -3.95
N ARG A 68 15.86 -11.73 -3.37
CA ARG A 68 15.14 -11.68 -2.09
C ARG A 68 13.67 -11.37 -2.35
N PHE A 69 12.81 -11.94 -1.53
CA PHE A 69 11.38 -11.61 -1.50
C PHE A 69 11.09 -10.70 -0.31
N TYR A 70 10.06 -9.87 -0.42
CA TYR A 70 9.54 -9.13 0.73
C TYR A 70 9.12 -10.09 1.85
N ASP A 71 9.45 -9.72 3.08
CA ASP A 71 9.07 -10.41 4.30
C ASP A 71 8.29 -9.46 5.22
N ILE A 72 7.72 -10.00 6.29
CA ILE A 72 7.03 -9.25 7.34
C ILE A 72 7.88 -8.13 7.93
N LEU A 73 9.20 -8.32 8.01
CA LEU A 73 10.13 -7.34 8.58
C LEU A 73 10.33 -6.12 7.68
N ASP A 74 9.97 -6.22 6.40
CA ASP A 74 10.03 -5.11 5.45
C ASP A 74 8.71 -4.29 5.42
N LEU A 75 7.73 -4.66 6.26
CA LEU A 75 6.38 -4.07 6.26
C LEU A 75 6.06 -3.46 7.62
N ASN A 76 6.15 -2.14 7.74
CA ASN A 76 5.71 -1.41 8.94
C ASN A 76 5.20 -0.01 8.59
N ILE A 77 4.51 0.64 9.53
CA ILE A 77 4.02 2.00 9.33
C ILE A 77 5.20 2.96 9.15
N GLY A 78 5.15 3.78 8.10
CA GLY A 78 6.23 4.69 7.70
C GLY A 78 7.15 4.13 6.62
N GLU A 79 7.15 2.81 6.41
CA GLU A 79 7.96 2.17 5.37
C GLU A 79 7.40 2.43 3.97
N GLU A 80 8.32 2.52 3.00
CA GLU A 80 8.02 2.64 1.58
C GLU A 80 8.49 1.37 0.85
N VAL A 81 7.55 0.67 0.21
CA VAL A 81 7.84 -0.59 -0.50
C VAL A 81 7.61 -0.43 -1.99
N GLU A 82 8.63 -0.76 -2.79
CA GLU A 82 8.56 -0.71 -4.24
C GLU A 82 8.16 -2.09 -4.80
N ILE A 83 6.99 -2.14 -5.43
CA ILE A 83 6.41 -3.38 -5.96
C ILE A 83 6.00 -3.13 -7.42
N PHE A 84 6.67 -3.83 -8.33
CA PHE A 84 6.47 -3.72 -9.79
C PHE A 84 6.54 -2.28 -10.31
N GLY A 85 7.55 -1.53 -9.85
CA GLY A 85 7.80 -0.14 -10.27
C GLY A 85 6.84 0.90 -9.65
N ARG A 86 6.03 0.52 -8.67
CA ARG A 86 5.19 1.43 -7.89
C ARG A 86 5.65 1.46 -6.44
N VAL A 87 5.84 2.65 -5.90
CA VAL A 87 6.19 2.86 -4.49
C VAL A 87 4.90 3.03 -3.68
N TYR A 88 4.71 2.15 -2.70
CA TYR A 88 3.59 2.19 -1.77
C TYR A 88 4.10 2.63 -0.39
N LYS A 89 3.47 3.64 0.18
CA LYS A 89 3.77 4.10 1.53
C LYS A 89 2.76 3.52 2.52
N ILE A 90 3.25 2.76 3.49
CA ILE A 90 2.42 2.17 4.54
C ILE A 90 2.13 3.23 5.61
N VAL A 91 0.84 3.43 5.90
CA VAL A 91 0.38 4.49 6.80
C VAL A 91 -0.36 3.97 8.02
N ASP A 92 -0.94 2.77 7.95
CA ASP A 92 -1.64 2.16 9.09
C ASP A 92 -1.69 0.63 8.93
N CYS A 93 -2.18 -0.09 9.93
CA CYS A 93 -2.46 -1.52 9.88
C CYS A 93 -3.68 -1.88 10.73
N ASP A 94 -4.29 -3.03 10.45
CA ASP A 94 -5.44 -3.46 11.24
C ASP A 94 -5.03 -3.86 12.68
N LYS A 95 -6.04 -3.91 13.58
CA LYS A 95 -5.81 -4.23 15.00
C LYS A 95 -5.11 -5.57 15.19
N PHE A 96 -5.47 -6.57 14.38
CA PHE A 96 -4.87 -7.90 14.45
C PHE A 96 -3.38 -7.84 14.12
N THR A 97 -3.01 -7.14 13.03
CA THR A 97 -1.63 -6.98 12.56
C THR A 97 -0.79 -6.26 13.60
N ARG A 98 -1.29 -5.16 14.17
CA ARG A 98 -0.61 -4.44 15.25
C ARG A 98 -0.31 -5.34 16.45
N VAL A 99 -1.32 -6.09 16.92
CA VAL A 99 -1.15 -7.00 18.06
C VAL A 99 -0.17 -8.13 17.73
N PHE A 100 -0.24 -8.68 16.52
CA PHE A 100 0.63 -9.76 16.07
C PHE A 100 2.10 -9.30 16.03
N LEU A 101 2.39 -8.17 15.37
CA LEU A 101 3.73 -7.60 15.27
C LEU A 101 4.33 -7.28 16.65
N ASN A 102 3.55 -6.63 17.52
CA ASN A 102 4.00 -6.32 18.87
C ASN A 102 4.33 -7.60 19.68
N ARG A 103 3.55 -8.68 19.52
CA ARG A 103 3.84 -9.98 20.17
C ARG A 103 5.10 -10.65 19.61
N MET A 104 5.47 -10.37 18.37
CA MET A 104 6.73 -10.81 17.78
C MET A 104 7.93 -9.91 18.15
N GLY A 105 7.71 -8.86 18.95
CA GLY A 105 8.75 -7.90 19.32
C GLY A 105 9.00 -6.81 18.27
N ILE A 106 8.12 -6.68 17.28
CA ILE A 106 8.18 -5.62 16.26
C ILE A 106 7.30 -4.47 16.73
N ALA A 107 7.91 -3.35 17.11
CA ALA A 107 7.18 -2.14 17.48
C ALA A 107 6.49 -1.53 16.26
N VAL A 108 5.20 -1.28 16.38
CA VAL A 108 4.38 -0.68 15.31
C VAL A 108 4.16 0.80 15.64
N PRO A 109 4.64 1.75 14.81
CA PRO A 109 4.42 3.19 15.00
C PRO A 109 2.95 3.59 15.02
N ASP A 110 2.68 4.85 15.38
CA ASP A 110 1.34 5.43 15.28
C ASP A 110 0.94 5.66 13.81
N PRO A 111 -0.37 5.63 13.49
CA PRO A 111 -0.86 5.85 12.13
C PRO A 111 -0.44 7.20 11.56
N ILE A 112 -0.13 7.23 10.27
CA ILE A 112 0.21 8.44 9.52
C ILE A 112 -1.02 8.92 8.74
N ASN A 113 -1.29 10.22 8.79
CA ASN A 113 -2.36 10.80 7.98
C ASN A 113 -2.04 10.70 6.48
N LEU A 114 -3.03 10.33 5.68
CA LEU A 114 -2.89 10.36 4.23
C LEU A 114 -2.59 11.80 3.75
N PRO A 115 -1.73 11.98 2.74
CA PRO A 115 -1.51 13.28 2.14
C PRO A 115 -2.81 13.77 1.51
N GLY A 116 -3.02 15.09 1.51
CA GLY A 116 -4.16 15.68 0.83
C GLY A 116 -4.12 15.41 -0.67
N ASP A 117 -5.21 14.90 -1.21
CA ASP A 117 -5.33 14.60 -2.64
C ASP A 117 -5.76 15.85 -3.44
N PRO A 118 -4.89 16.41 -4.30
CA PRO A 118 -5.25 17.58 -5.10
C PRO A 118 -6.39 17.29 -6.10
N TYR A 119 -6.55 16.02 -6.52
CA TYR A 119 -7.65 15.61 -7.40
C TYR A 119 -9.01 15.67 -6.69
N THR A 120 -9.14 15.02 -5.52
CA THR A 120 -10.40 15.03 -4.76
C THR A 120 -10.81 16.41 -4.27
N LYS A 121 -9.85 17.29 -3.91
CA LYS A 121 -10.15 18.67 -3.46
C LYS A 121 -10.89 19.50 -4.50
N GLN A 122 -10.75 19.20 -5.79
CA GLN A 122 -11.37 19.96 -6.87
C GLN A 122 -12.76 19.45 -7.28
N ARG A 123 -13.12 18.21 -6.93
CA ARG A 123 -14.44 17.62 -7.23
C ARG A 123 -15.57 18.06 -6.30
N ASN A 124 -15.23 18.62 -5.13
CA ASN A 124 -16.19 19.04 -4.10
C ASN A 124 -16.52 20.55 -4.16
N VAL A 125 -16.39 21.17 -5.34
CA VAL A 125 -16.78 22.56 -5.60
C VAL A 125 -17.85 22.61 -6.68
#